data_AF-A0A6C0JSQ9-F1
#
_entry.id   AF-A0A6C0JSQ9-F1
#
_cell.length_a   1.000
_cell.length_b   1.000
_cell.length_c   1.000
_cell.angle_alpha   90.00
_cell.angle_beta   90.00
_cell.angle_gamma   90.00
#
_symmetry.space_group_name_H-M   'P 1'
#
loop_
_entity.id
_entity.type
_entity.pdbx_description
1 polymer ?
#
loop_
_entity_poly.entity_id
_entity_poly.type
_entity_poly.pdbx_seq_one_letter_code
_entity_poly.pdbx_strand_id
1 'polypeptide(L)'
;MSSMMEKIGPGYWHHIHTKAADNADVCMSMFNSLPCNDCKTHSIQLYDTLKHAYEGDILGLTIAIHNEVNRKLGKRQLSQKEARALYVKTKPCRNCGSNKTVVTPVSSTPRANPLLISRRRVRYI
;
A
#
# COMPACT_ATOMS: atom_id res chain seq x y z
N MET A 1 9.99 5.44 -15.41
CA MET A 1 9.42 6.03 -14.17
C MET A 1 10.36 7.13 -13.70
N SER A 2 9.84 8.29 -13.27
CA SER A 2 10.66 9.37 -12.73
C SER A 2 11.45 8.87 -11.51
N SER A 3 12.76 9.18 -11.47
CA SER A 3 13.68 8.84 -10.36
C SER A 3 13.13 9.28 -8.98
N MET A 4 12.25 10.28 -8.94
CA MET A 4 11.62 10.75 -7.72
C MET A 4 10.67 9.71 -7.12
N MET A 5 9.83 9.08 -7.94
CA MET A 5 8.81 8.11 -7.47
C MET A 5 9.42 6.84 -6.87
N GLU A 6 10.64 6.48 -7.27
CA GLU A 6 11.37 5.37 -6.66
C GLU A 6 11.75 5.65 -5.20
N LYS A 7 12.02 6.92 -4.86
CA LYS A 7 12.40 7.33 -3.50
C LYS A 7 11.19 7.59 -2.62
N ILE A 8 10.17 8.28 -3.13
CA ILE A 8 9.01 8.71 -2.33
C ILE A 8 7.85 7.71 -2.33
N GLY A 9 7.76 6.87 -3.37
CA GLY A 9 6.66 5.91 -3.55
C GLY A 9 6.45 4.96 -2.36
N PRO A 10 7.49 4.36 -1.77
CA PRO A 10 7.34 3.51 -0.59
C PRO A 10 6.69 4.24 0.60
N GLY A 11 7.04 5.51 0.82
CA GLY A 11 6.44 6.34 1.87
C GLY A 11 4.96 6.63 1.63
N TYR A 12 4.60 6.93 0.39
CA TYR A 12 3.20 7.11 -0.02
C TYR A 12 2.36 5.85 0.22
N TRP A 13 2.85 4.68 -0.21
CA TRP A 13 2.12 3.42 0.00
C TRP A 13 1.99 3.07 1.48
N HIS A 14 3.04 3.27 2.27
CA HIS A 14 2.94 3.08 3.72
C HIS A 14 1.87 3.97 4.34
N HIS A 15 1.80 5.24 3.93
CA HIS A 15 0.80 6.17 4.43
C HIS A 15 -0.62 5.74 4.02
N ILE A 16 -0.83 5.36 2.76
CA ILE A 16 -2.13 4.86 2.26
C ILE A 16 -2.57 3.63 3.07
N HIS A 17 -1.70 2.62 3.23
CA HIS A 17 -2.08 1.38 3.91
C HIS A 17 -2.26 1.52 5.43
N THR A 18 -1.68 2.55 6.06
CA THR A 18 -1.78 2.73 7.53
C THR A 18 -2.77 3.80 7.95
N LYS A 19 -3.07 4.79 7.10
CA LYS A 19 -3.94 5.93 7.45
C LYS A 19 -5.21 5.98 6.64
N ALA A 20 -5.16 5.58 5.37
CA ALA A 20 -6.33 5.60 4.50
C ALA A 20 -7.11 4.28 4.50
N ALA A 21 -6.57 3.23 5.11
CA ALA A 21 -7.20 1.91 5.17
C ALA A 21 -8.55 1.86 5.91
N ASP A 22 -8.88 2.91 6.67
CA ASP A 22 -10.16 3.00 7.40
C ASP A 22 -11.11 4.04 6.80
N ASN A 23 -10.68 4.79 5.76
CA ASN A 23 -11.48 5.88 5.18
C ASN A 23 -11.21 6.03 3.66
N ALA A 24 -12.24 5.74 2.88
CA ALA A 24 -12.25 5.83 1.43
C ALA A 24 -11.90 7.23 0.88
N ASP A 25 -12.43 8.28 1.51
CA ASP A 25 -12.19 9.67 1.09
C ASP A 25 -10.74 10.08 1.31
N VAL A 26 -10.15 9.63 2.43
CA VAL A 26 -8.73 9.84 2.72
C VAL A 26 -7.86 9.12 1.68
N CYS A 27 -8.25 7.92 1.27
CA CYS A 27 -7.56 7.17 0.20
C CYS A 27 -7.58 7.93 -1.12
N MET A 28 -8.75 8.42 -1.53
CA MET A 28 -8.92 9.21 -2.74
C MET A 28 -8.12 10.52 -2.69
N SER A 29 -8.13 11.22 -1.55
CA SER A 29 -7.32 12.43 -1.35
C SER A 29 -5.82 12.16 -1.54
N MET A 30 -5.32 11.02 -1.04
CA MET A 30 -3.91 10.64 -1.20
C MET A 30 -3.55 10.36 -2.65
N PHE A 31 -4.39 9.66 -3.41
CA PHE A 31 -4.15 9.48 -4.85
C PHE A 31 -4.11 10.82 -5.59
N ASN A 32 -5.03 11.74 -5.28
CA ASN A 32 -5.04 13.08 -5.86
C ASN A 32 -3.80 13.92 -5.51
N SER A 33 -3.14 13.63 -4.40
CA SER A 33 -1.91 14.32 -3.96
C SER A 33 -0.62 13.77 -4.59
N LEU A 34 -0.67 12.71 -5.40
CA LEU A 34 0.52 12.13 -6.01
C LEU A 34 1.23 13.17 -6.93
N PRO A 35 2.56 13.36 -6.81
CA PRO A 35 3.32 14.34 -7.60
C PRO A 35 3.65 13.87 -9.02
N CYS A 36 2.92 12.87 -9.52
CA CYS A 36 3.08 12.26 -10.83
C CYS A 36 1.70 12.15 -11.45
N ASN A 37 1.42 12.94 -12.49
CA ASN A 37 0.08 12.99 -13.12
C ASN A 37 -0.34 11.62 -13.67
N ASP A 38 0.55 10.91 -14.36
CA ASP A 38 0.25 9.56 -14.86
C ASP A 38 -0.06 8.59 -13.72
N CYS A 39 0.70 8.67 -12.62
CA CYS A 39 0.50 7.83 -11.45
C CYS A 39 -0.86 8.13 -10.82
N LYS A 40 -1.19 9.42 -10.65
CA LYS A 40 -2.46 9.92 -10.11
C LYS A 40 -3.65 9.41 -10.93
N THR A 41 -3.67 9.71 -12.23
CA THR A 41 -4.73 9.30 -13.14
C THR A 41 -4.90 7.78 -13.12
N HIS A 42 -3.80 7.03 -13.19
CA HIS A 42 -3.84 5.57 -13.15
C HIS A 42 -4.39 5.03 -11.82
N SER A 43 -3.96 5.56 -10.68
CA SER A 43 -4.48 5.13 -9.37
C SER A 43 -5.96 5.46 -9.18
N ILE A 44 -6.45 6.60 -9.68
CA ILE A 44 -7.87 6.96 -9.61
C ILE A 44 -8.70 6.02 -10.49
N GLN A 45 -8.25 5.76 -11.72
CA GLN A 45 -8.92 4.79 -12.61
C GLN A 45 -9.00 3.40 -12.00
N LEU A 46 -7.92 2.92 -11.38
CA LEU A 46 -7.91 1.64 -10.68
C LEU A 46 -8.86 1.64 -9.47
N TYR A 47 -8.89 2.74 -8.71
CA TYR A 47 -9.83 2.88 -7.59
C TYR A 47 -11.28 2.79 -8.07
N ASP A 48 -11.67 3.55 -9.08
CA ASP A 48 -13.04 3.55 -9.59
C ASP A 48 -13.46 2.19 -10.16
N THR A 49 -12.51 1.48 -10.77
CA THR A 49 -12.73 0.13 -11.31
C THR A 49 -12.90 -0.91 -10.21
N LEU A 50 -12.11 -0.82 -9.13
CA LEU A 50 -12.03 -1.88 -8.11
C LEU A 50 -12.91 -1.63 -6.89
N LYS A 51 -13.33 -0.39 -6.60
CA LYS A 51 -14.00 -0.03 -5.33
C LYS A 51 -15.21 -0.90 -4.99
N HIS A 52 -16.01 -1.29 -5.98
CA HIS A 52 -17.20 -2.12 -5.77
C HIS A 52 -16.86 -3.57 -5.39
N ALA A 53 -15.74 -4.11 -5.89
CA ALA A 53 -15.30 -5.47 -5.56
C ALA A 53 -14.73 -5.60 -4.13
N TYR A 54 -14.42 -4.47 -3.49
CA TYR A 54 -13.82 -4.39 -2.16
C TYR A 54 -14.65 -3.49 -1.22
N GLU A 55 -15.97 -3.47 -1.41
CA GLU A 55 -16.87 -2.67 -0.58
C GLU A 55 -16.68 -3.03 0.91
N GLY A 56 -16.41 -2.03 1.74
CA GLY A 56 -16.12 -2.21 3.16
C GLY A 56 -14.71 -2.73 3.50
N ASP A 57 -13.88 -3.11 2.52
CA ASP A 57 -12.49 -3.55 2.71
C ASP A 57 -11.48 -2.61 2.02
N ILE A 58 -11.35 -1.39 2.56
CA ILE A 58 -10.47 -0.36 1.97
C ILE A 58 -9.00 -0.79 1.99
N LEU A 59 -8.54 -1.53 3.02
CA LEU A 59 -7.19 -2.11 2.98
C LEU A 59 -7.05 -3.08 1.81
N GLY A 60 -8.01 -3.99 1.63
CA GLY A 60 -8.04 -4.91 0.50
C GLY A 60 -7.98 -4.19 -0.85
N LEU A 61 -8.78 -3.13 -1.01
CA LEU A 61 -8.80 -2.25 -2.19
C LEU A 61 -7.43 -1.62 -2.46
N THR A 62 -6.83 -0.97 -1.47
CA THR A 62 -5.53 -0.29 -1.65
C THR A 62 -4.41 -1.27 -2.00
N ILE A 63 -4.45 -2.49 -1.46
CA ILE A 63 -3.50 -3.57 -1.78
C ILE A 63 -3.70 -4.07 -3.21
N ALA A 64 -4.94 -4.21 -3.67
CA ALA A 64 -5.23 -4.57 -5.06
C ALA A 64 -4.69 -3.52 -6.04
N ILE A 65 -4.92 -2.23 -5.77
CA ILE A 65 -4.39 -1.13 -6.57
C ILE A 65 -2.85 -1.14 -6.58
N HIS A 66 -2.21 -1.34 -5.42
CA HIS A 66 -0.76 -1.44 -5.33
C HIS A 66 -0.22 -2.64 -6.11
N ASN A 67 -0.90 -3.79 -6.07
CA ASN A 67 -0.52 -4.97 -6.84
C ASN A 67 -0.63 -4.75 -8.35
N GLU A 68 -1.64 -4.02 -8.82
CA GLU A 68 -1.73 -3.61 -10.23
C GLU A 68 -0.55 -2.74 -10.66
N VAL A 69 -0.15 -1.79 -9.81
CA VAL A 69 1.06 -0.99 -10.04
C VAL A 69 2.31 -1.88 -10.03
N ASN A 70 2.43 -2.81 -9.08
CA ASN A 70 3.57 -3.73 -9.01
C ASN A 70 3.65 -4.64 -10.23
N ARG A 71 2.52 -5.18 -10.70
CA ARG A 71 2.40 -5.99 -11.92
C ARG A 71 2.91 -5.22 -13.13
N LYS A 72 2.46 -3.97 -13.31
CA LYS A 72 2.91 -3.09 -14.41
C LYS A 72 4.41 -2.79 -14.37
N LEU A 73 5.01 -2.79 -13.18
CA LEU A 73 6.43 -2.52 -12.97
C LEU A 73 7.30 -3.79 -12.87
N GLY A 74 6.73 -4.99 -13.04
CA GLY A 74 7.45 -6.25 -12.88
C GLY A 74 7.93 -6.52 -11.44
N LYS A 75 7.25 -5.96 -10.44
CA LYS A 75 7.55 -6.14 -9.01
C LYS A 75 6.71 -7.27 -8.41
N ARG A 76 7.17 -7.79 -7.26
CA ARG A 76 6.44 -8.80 -6.48
C ARG A 76 5.08 -8.26 -6.04
N GLN A 77 4.05 -9.09 -6.17
CA GLN A 77 2.71 -8.81 -5.65
C GLN A 77 2.56 -9.39 -4.24
N LEU A 78 1.78 -8.73 -3.39
CA LEU A 78 1.47 -9.18 -2.03
C LEU A 78 0.12 -9.90 -2.01
N SER A 79 0.04 -11.04 -1.33
CA SER A 79 -1.26 -11.62 -0.99
C SER A 79 -1.99 -10.77 0.07
N GLN A 80 -3.31 -10.88 0.14
CA GLN A 80 -4.12 -10.23 1.17
C GLN A 80 -3.68 -10.63 2.59
N LYS A 81 -3.30 -11.90 2.77
CA LYS A 81 -2.79 -12.42 4.04
C LYS A 81 -1.47 -11.73 4.45
N GLU A 82 -0.51 -11.62 3.53
CA GLU A 82 0.75 -10.92 3.78
C GLU A 82 0.53 -9.44 4.08
N ALA A 83 -0.32 -8.77 3.29
CA ALA A 83 -0.62 -7.36 3.49
C ALA A 83 -1.24 -7.09 4.87
N ARG A 84 -2.21 -7.90 5.29
CA ARG A 84 -2.82 -7.79 6.63
C ARG A 84 -1.78 -8.02 7.72
N ALA A 85 -0.90 -9.01 7.57
CA ALA A 85 0.18 -9.25 8.54
C ALA A 85 1.16 -8.06 8.66
N LEU A 86 1.37 -7.31 7.58
CA LEU A 86 2.25 -6.14 7.56
C LEU A 86 1.61 -4.89 8.16
N TYR A 87 0.34 -4.62 7.84
CA TYR A 87 -0.30 -3.33 8.12
C TYR A 87 -1.34 -3.37 9.25
N VAL A 88 -1.86 -4.55 9.59
CA VAL A 88 -2.79 -4.72 10.71
C VAL A 88 -2.00 -5.20 11.93
N LYS A 89 -1.82 -4.31 12.91
CA LYS A 89 -1.29 -4.72 14.22
C LYS A 89 -2.41 -5.40 15.01
N THR A 90 -2.21 -6.65 15.34
CA THR A 90 -2.94 -7.31 16.43
C THR A 90 -2.31 -6.86 17.75
N LYS A 91 -2.91 -5.87 18.41
CA LYS A 91 -2.54 -5.62 19.81
C LYS A 91 -3.31 -6.63 20.67
N PRO A 92 -2.64 -7.45 21.49
CA PRO A 92 -3.35 -8.24 22.49
C PRO A 92 -4.05 -7.27 23.44
N CYS A 93 -5.37 -7.41 23.57
CA CYS A 93 -6.16 -6.65 24.53
C CYS A 93 -5.70 -7.01 25.95
N ARG A 94 -4.94 -6.12 26.59
CA ARG A 94 -4.37 -6.35 27.93
C ARG A 94 -5.44 -6.56 29.02
N ASN A 95 -6.67 -6.10 28.81
CA ASN A 95 -7.71 -6.08 29.85
C ASN A 95 -8.78 -7.15 29.71
N CYS A 96 -8.91 -7.84 28.57
CA CYS A 96 -10.08 -8.69 28.32
C CYS A 96 -9.81 -10.20 28.35
N GLY A 97 -8.58 -10.65 28.64
CA GLY A 97 -8.23 -12.08 28.81
C GLY A 97 -8.57 -12.99 27.63
N SER A 98 -9.11 -12.41 26.55
CA SER A 98 -9.62 -13.06 25.37
C SER A 98 -8.91 -12.41 24.19
N ASN A 99 -8.47 -13.24 23.25
CA ASN A 99 -7.81 -12.83 22.01
C ASN A 99 -8.80 -12.13 21.06
N LYS A 100 -9.50 -11.09 21.53
CA LYS A 100 -10.26 -10.23 20.64
C LYS A 100 -9.27 -9.37 19.89
N THR A 101 -9.21 -9.60 18.58
CA THR A 101 -8.38 -8.88 17.62
C THR A 101 -8.82 -7.42 17.57
N VAL A 102 -8.16 -6.57 18.36
CA VAL A 102 -8.34 -5.12 18.21
C VAL A 102 -7.44 -4.68 17.06
N VAL A 103 -8.06 -4.55 15.88
CA VAL A 103 -7.43 -3.97 14.68
C VAL A 103 -7.12 -2.52 15.01
N THR A 104 -5.84 -2.18 15.18
CA THR A 104 -5.40 -0.79 15.28
C THR A 104 -4.38 -0.50 14.20
N PRO A 105 -4.57 0.56 13.39
CA PRO A 105 -3.61 0.94 12.36
C PRO A 105 -2.24 1.24 12.99
N VAL A 106 -1.20 0.77 12.31
CA VAL A 106 0.18 0.89 12.76
C VAL A 106 0.60 2.36 12.72
N SER A 107 0.68 3.00 13.89
CA SER A 107 1.57 4.16 14.06
C SER A 107 3.00 3.63 14.23
N SER A 108 3.89 3.92 13.28
CA SER A 108 5.31 3.69 13.45
C SER A 108 6.14 4.72 12.68
N THR A 109 6.95 5.45 13.43
CA THR A 109 8.14 6.17 12.98
C THR A 109 8.97 5.34 11.99
N PRO A 110 9.52 5.97 10.93
CA PRO A 110 10.25 5.27 9.89
C PRO A 110 11.56 4.71 10.42
N ARG A 111 11.70 3.39 10.48
CA ARG A 111 13.03 2.74 10.49
C ARG A 111 13.45 2.52 9.05
N ALA A 112 14.59 3.11 8.69
CA ALA A 112 15.24 2.90 7.40
C ALA A 112 15.47 1.40 7.17
N ASN A 113 14.98 0.90 6.03
CA ASN A 113 15.20 -0.49 5.61
C ASN A 113 16.34 -0.51 4.58
N PRO A 114 17.50 -1.13 4.87
CA PRO A 114 18.61 -1.23 3.94
C PRO A 114 18.43 -2.50 3.09
N LEU A 115 17.69 -2.40 1.99
CA LEU A 115 17.74 -3.42 0.94
C LEU A 115 18.22 -2.77 -0.35
N LEU A 116 19.55 -2.77 -0.46
CA LEU A 116 20.36 -2.47 -1.63
C LEU A 116 20.03 -3.45 -2.78
N ILE A 117 19.50 -2.87 -3.85
CA ILE A 117 19.97 -2.98 -5.24
C ILE A 117 20.69 -4.30 -5.60
N SER A 118 19.99 -5.19 -6.31
CA SER A 118 20.64 -6.13 -7.24
C SER A 118 20.12 -5.85 -8.66
N ARG A 119 20.91 -5.08 -9.42
CA ARG A 119 20.68 -4.81 -10.85
C ARG A 119 21.41 -5.88 -11.67
N ARG A 120 20.69 -6.88 -12.19
CA ARG A 120 21.18 -7.67 -13.33
C ARG A 120 20.90 -6.87 -14.61
N ARG A 121 21.96 -6.41 -15.27
CA ARG A 121 21.91 -5.93 -16.66
C ARG A 121 21.84 -7.14 -17.58
N VAL A 122 20.79 -7.23 -18.40
CA VAL A 122 20.78 -8.09 -19.59
C VAL A 122 21.34 -7.25 -20.73
N ARG A 123 22.47 -7.68 -21.32
CA ARG A 123 22.96 -7.17 -22.61
C ARG A 123 22.43 -8.11 -23.69
N TYR A 124 21.73 -7.57 -24.69
CA TYR A 124 21.56 -8.28 -25.96
C TYR A 124 22.68 -7.82 -26.89
N ILE A 125 23.31 -8.80 -27.53
CA ILE A 125 24.33 -8.68 -28.58
C ILE A 125 23.59 -8.60 -29.91
#